data_AF-A0A9E4DER0-F1
#
_entry.id   AF-A0A9E4DER0-F1
#
_cell.length_a   1.000
_cell.length_b   1.000
_cell.length_c   1.000
_cell.angle_alpha   90.00
_cell.angle_beta   90.00
_cell.angle_gamma   90.00
#
_symmetry.space_group_name_H-M   'P 1'
#
loop_
_entity.id
_entity.type
_entity.pdbx_description
1 polymer ?
#
loop_
_entity_poly.entity_id
_entity_poly.type
_entity_poly.pdbx_seq_one_letter_code
_entity_poly.pdbx_strand_id
1 'polypeptide(L)'
;MAEAALYGSSYYEMPPLMRWFSANIGVHHVHHLCSTIPFYRLRRVVLDHPELGTIGRLTLRQSLRCVRLALWDEGRGRLVSFGSLRAGAA
;
A
#
# COMPACT_ATOMS: atom_id res chain seq x y z
N MET A 1 7.20 13.51 11.27
CA MET A 1 5.79 13.04 11.23
C MET A 1 5.29 12.83 9.80
N ALA A 2 5.40 13.83 8.91
CA ALA A 2 4.96 13.69 7.51
C ALA A 2 5.61 12.52 6.75
N GLU A 3 6.91 12.31 6.92
CA GLU A 3 7.64 11.20 6.29
C GLU A 3 7.11 9.83 6.75
N ALA A 4 6.94 9.64 8.05
CA ALA A 4 6.34 8.41 8.59
C ALA A 4 4.90 8.20 8.11
N ALA A 5 4.11 9.26 7.93
CA ALA A 5 2.75 9.15 7.40
C ALA A 5 2.73 8.70 5.93
N LEU A 6 3.66 9.21 5.12
CA LEU A 6 3.76 8.90 3.69
C LEU A 6 4.40 7.55 3.40
N TYR A 7 5.45 7.17 4.14
CA TYR A 7 6.22 5.94 3.88
C TYR A 7 5.90 4.77 4.82
N GLY A 8 5.20 5.03 5.93
CA GLY A 8 4.79 3.99 6.87
C GLY A 8 3.57 3.17 6.40
N SER A 9 3.00 3.51 5.24
CA SER A 9 1.79 2.90 4.73
C SER A 9 1.76 2.89 3.20
N SER A 10 0.92 2.06 2.58
CA SER A 10 0.94 1.82 1.13
C SER A 10 -0.27 2.44 0.44
N TYR A 11 -0.05 3.23 -0.63
CA TYR A 11 -1.12 3.71 -1.48
C TYR A 11 -1.72 2.57 -2.30
N TYR A 12 -2.98 2.22 -2.04
CA TYR A 12 -3.64 1.13 -2.76
C TYR A 12 -4.37 1.64 -4.01
N GLU A 13 -3.85 1.27 -5.19
CA GLU A 13 -4.49 1.58 -6.46
C GLU A 13 -5.65 0.60 -6.71
N MET A 14 -6.87 1.12 -6.57
CA MET A 14 -8.10 0.35 -6.73
C MET A 14 -8.95 0.82 -7.93
N PRO A 15 -9.65 -0.11 -8.60
CA PRO A 15 -10.69 0.22 -9.58
C PRO A 15 -11.82 1.07 -8.96
N PRO A 16 -12.59 1.82 -9.77
CA PRO A 16 -13.68 2.69 -9.31
C PRO A 16 -14.67 2.01 -8.34
N LEU A 17 -15.12 0.80 -8.64
CA LEU A 17 -16.08 0.06 -7.82
C LEU A 17 -15.53 -0.22 -6.41
N MET A 18 -14.29 -0.72 -6.32
CA MET A 18 -13.64 -1.01 -5.04
C MET A 18 -13.33 0.26 -4.25
N ARG A 19 -12.96 1.35 -4.93
CA ARG A 19 -12.78 2.66 -4.26
C ARG A 19 -14.06 3.16 -3.62
N TRP A 20 -15.18 3.03 -4.32
CA TRP A 20 -16.50 3.40 -3.79
C TRP A 20 -16.86 2.53 -2.58
N PHE A 21 -16.74 1.21 -2.71
CA PHE A 21 -17.06 0.26 -1.65
C PHE A 21 -16.20 0.47 -0.38
N SER A 22 -14.91 0.75 -0.57
CA SER A 22 -13.95 0.94 0.51
C SER A 22 -13.81 2.40 0.99
N ALA A 23 -14.69 3.30 0.53
CA ALA A 23 -14.65 4.72 0.87
C ALA A 23 -13.25 5.39 0.68
N ASN A 24 -12.53 5.04 -0.39
CA ASN A 24 -11.17 5.51 -0.69
C ASN A 24 -10.10 5.19 0.39
N ILE A 25 -10.27 4.13 1.19
CA ILE A 25 -9.27 3.71 2.20
C ILE A 25 -7.87 3.46 1.61
N GLY A 26 -7.76 3.20 0.31
CA GLY A 26 -6.47 3.05 -0.37
C GLY A 26 -5.59 4.30 -0.33
N VAL A 27 -6.14 5.48 -0.05
CA VAL A 27 -5.42 6.77 0.04
C VAL A 27 -5.10 7.13 1.50
N HIS A 28 -4.99 6.13 2.38
CA HIS A 28 -4.83 6.36 3.82
C HIS A 28 -3.53 7.08 4.19
N HIS A 29 -2.47 6.96 3.40
CA HIS A 29 -1.21 7.68 3.64
C HIS A 29 -1.40 9.20 3.60
N VAL A 30 -2.23 9.71 2.68
CA VAL A 30 -2.61 11.14 2.64
C VAL A 30 -3.55 11.51 3.79
N HIS A 31 -4.43 10.59 4.20
CA HIS A 31 -5.29 10.82 5.36
C HIS A 31 -4.47 10.89 6.67
N HIS A 32 -3.43 10.09 6.83
CA HIS A 32 -2.51 10.20 7.96
C HIS A 32 -1.65 11.47 7.90
N LEU A 33 -1.32 11.96 6.70
CA LEU A 33 -0.64 13.23 6.53
C LEU A 33 -1.53 14.42 6.94
N CYS A 34 -2.82 14.37 6.61
CA CYS A 34 -3.80 15.41 6.92
C CYS A 34 -5.20 14.80 7.16
N SER A 35 -5.49 14.48 8.42
CA SER A 35 -6.73 13.76 8.82
C SER A 35 -7.99 14.61 8.72
N THR A 36 -7.85 15.92 8.58
CA THR A 36 -8.96 16.85 8.36
C THR A 36 -9.53 16.77 6.95
N ILE A 37 -8.83 16.13 6.00
CA ILE A 37 -9.34 15.92 4.63
C ILE A 37 -10.38 14.81 4.67
N PRO A 38 -11.63 15.09 4.29
CA PRO A 38 -12.66 14.07 4.26
C PRO A 38 -12.41 13.06 3.14
N PHE A 39 -12.82 11.80 3.36
CA PHE A 39 -12.52 10.67 2.48
C PHE A 39 -12.95 10.87 1.01
N TYR A 40 -14.03 11.62 0.78
CA TYR A 40 -14.54 11.93 -0.56
C TYR A 40 -13.67 12.92 -1.33
N ARG A 41 -12.77 13.66 -0.66
CA ARG A 41 -11.78 14.57 -1.28
C ARG A 41 -10.39 13.95 -1.46
N LEU A 42 -10.07 12.86 -0.75
CA LEU A 42 -8.75 12.24 -0.81
C LEU A 42 -8.31 11.88 -2.24
N ARG A 43 -9.24 11.39 -3.07
CA ARG A 43 -8.93 11.09 -4.47
C ARG A 43 -8.56 12.34 -5.26
N ARG A 44 -9.22 13.46 -5.02
CA ARG A 44 -8.93 14.73 -5.70
C ARG A 44 -7.53 15.22 -5.35
N VAL A 45 -7.14 15.12 -4.08
CA VAL A 45 -5.78 15.47 -3.62
C VAL A 45 -4.72 14.67 -4.37
N VAL A 46 -4.89 13.35 -4.54
CA VAL A 46 -3.91 12.52 -5.28
C VAL A 46 -3.90 12.82 -6.79
N LEU A 47 -5.01 13.26 -7.37
CA LEU A 47 -5.07 13.67 -8.77
C LEU A 47 -4.38 15.04 -8.98
N ASP A 48 -4.58 15.96 -8.04
CA ASP A 48 -3.98 17.30 -8.07
C ASP A 48 -2.48 17.27 -7.72
N HIS A 49 -2.04 16.23 -6.99
CA HIS A 49 -0.65 16.00 -6.57
C HIS A 49 -0.16 14.59 -6.98
N PRO A 50 0.25 14.40 -8.25
CA PRO A 50 0.64 13.10 -8.79
C PRO A 50 1.78 12.43 -8.02
N GLU A 51 2.67 13.21 -7.39
CA GLU A 51 3.75 12.74 -6.53
C GLU A 51 3.22 11.83 -5.40
N LEU A 52 2.07 12.17 -4.80
CA LEU A 52 1.44 11.40 -3.74
C LEU A 52 0.89 10.05 -4.23
N GLY A 53 0.58 9.94 -5.53
CA GLY A 53 0.09 8.71 -6.15
C GLY A 53 1.19 7.70 -6.51
N THR A 54 2.46 8.10 -6.39
CA THR A 54 3.62 7.24 -6.66
C THR A 54 4.21 6.62 -5.40
N ILE A 55 4.03 7.26 -4.24
CA ILE A 55 4.59 6.82 -2.95
C ILE A 55 3.86 5.57 -2.47
N GLY A 56 4.63 4.50 -2.17
CA GLY A 56 4.09 3.28 -1.58
C GLY A 56 3.01 2.59 -2.42
N ARG A 57 2.99 2.81 -3.74
CA ARG A 57 1.93 2.33 -4.64
C ARG A 57 1.87 0.80 -4.68
N LEU A 58 0.69 0.26 -4.38
CA LEU A 58 0.38 -1.16 -4.41
C LEU A 58 -0.90 -1.42 -5.22
N THR A 59 -0.80 -2.25 -6.25
CA THR A 59 -1.96 -2.71 -7.02
C THR A 59 -2.62 -3.92 -6.37
N LEU A 60 -3.89 -4.18 -6.71
CA LEU A 60 -4.59 -5.42 -6.29
C LEU A 60 -3.77 -6.68 -6.58
N ARG A 61 -3.22 -6.77 -7.80
CA ARG A 61 -2.45 -7.94 -8.23
C ARG A 61 -1.16 -8.10 -7.43
N GLN A 62 -0.47 -7.00 -7.10
CA GLN A 62 0.72 -7.06 -6.24
C GLN A 62 0.35 -7.44 -4.81
N SER A 63 -0.72 -6.87 -4.26
CA SER A 63 -1.22 -7.20 -2.93
C SER A 63 -1.53 -8.70 -2.79
N LEU A 64 -2.20 -9.30 -3.77
CA LEU A 64 -2.46 -10.75 -3.78
C LEU A 64 -1.17 -11.59 -3.78
N ARG A 65 -0.08 -11.10 -4.38
CA ARG A 65 1.23 -11.76 -4.29
C ARG A 65 1.85 -11.59 -2.91
N CYS A 66 1.71 -10.42 -2.30
CA CYS A 66 2.24 -10.12 -0.97
C CYS A 66 1.60 -10.95 0.14
N VAL A 67 0.34 -11.39 -0.01
CA VAL A 67 -0.33 -12.28 0.97
C VAL A 67 0.47 -13.56 1.25
N ARG A 68 1.26 -14.03 0.29
CA ARG A 68 2.10 -15.23 0.45
C ARG A 68 3.40 -14.97 1.20
N LEU A 69 3.80 -13.71 1.37
CA LEU A 69 5.03 -13.30 2.02
C LEU A 69 4.79 -13.19 3.53
N ALA A 70 5.03 -14.28 4.25
CA ALA A 70 4.64 -14.44 5.66
C ALA A 70 5.83 -14.48 6.64
N LEU A 71 7.06 -14.63 6.12
CA LEU A 71 8.25 -14.81 6.95
C LEU A 71 9.28 -13.74 6.64
N TRP A 72 10.01 -13.25 7.64
CA TRP A 72 11.13 -12.33 7.45
C TRP A 72 12.45 -13.11 7.34
N ASP A 73 13.16 -12.97 6.23
CA ASP A 73 14.50 -13.51 6.02
C ASP A 73 15.51 -12.44 6.46
N GLU A 74 16.10 -12.61 7.64
CA GLU A 74 17.06 -11.66 8.22
C GLU A 74 18.32 -11.52 7.36
N GLY A 75 18.82 -12.62 6.79
CA GLY A 75 20.05 -12.62 5.98
C GLY A 75 19.89 -11.86 4.67
N ARG A 76 18.67 -11.82 4.12
CA ARG A 76 18.36 -11.10 2.86
C ARG A 76 17.59 -9.78 3.08
N GLY A 77 17.22 -9.46 4.31
CA GLY A 77 16.47 -8.25 4.67
C GLY A 77 15.13 -8.13 3.94
N ARG A 78 14.38 -9.22 3.76
CA ARG A 78 13.10 -9.19 3.01
C ARG A 78 12.08 -10.22 3.49
N LEU A 79 10.81 -9.99 3.17
CA LEU A 79 9.76 -10.98 3.36
C LEU A 79 9.84 -12.10 2.31
N VAL A 80 9.65 -13.34 2.74
CA VAL A 80 9.65 -14.56 1.92
C VAL A 80 8.40 -15.41 2.18
N SER A 81 8.09 -16.30 1.24
CA SER A 81 6.99 -17.26 1.39
C SER A 81 7.48 -18.59 1.94
N PHE A 82 6.60 -19.38 2.56
CA PHE A 82 6.89 -20.76 2.95
C PHE A 82 7.39 -21.63 1.77
N GLY A 83 6.87 -21.38 0.55
CA GLY A 83 7.30 -22.10 -0.65
C GLY A 83 8.74 -21.77 -1.04
N SER A 84 9.19 -20.52 -0.82
CA SER A 84 10.56 -20.09 -1.07
C SER A 84 11.58 -20.80 -0.19
N LEU A 85 11.20 -21.14 1.06
CA LEU A 85 12.03 -21.94 1.95
C LEU A 85 12.11 -23.40 1.52
N ARG A 86 10.98 -24.00 1.10
CA ARG A 86 10.97 -25.39 0.60
C ARG A 86 11.79 -25.57 -0.67
N ALA A 87 11.76 -24.59 -1.57
CA ALA A 87 12.53 -24.62 -2.81
C ALA A 87 14.03 -24.39 -2.62
N GLY A 88 14.46 -23.80 -1.49
CA GLY A 88 15.87 -23.61 -1.15
C GLY A 88 16.44 -24.70 -0.23
N ALA A 89 15.62 -25.64 0.22
CA ALA A 89 16.00 -26.76 1.09
C ALA A 89 16.13 -28.10 0.32
N ALA A 90 15.92 -28.08 -0.99
CA ALA A 90 16.22 -29.15 -1.94
C ALA A 90 17.49 -28.81 -2.72
#